data_AF-A0A4U0ZKY8-F1
#
_entry.id   AF-A0A4U0ZKY8-F1
#
_cell.length_a   1.000
_cell.length_b   1.000
_cell.length_c   1.000
_cell.angle_alpha   90.00
_cell.angle_beta   90.00
_cell.angle_gamma   90.00
#
_symmetry.space_group_name_H-M   'P 1'
#
loop_
_entity.id
_entity.type
_entity.pdbx_description
1 polymer ?
#
loop_
_entity_poly.entity_id
_entity_poly.type
_entity_poly.pdbx_seq_one_letter_code
_entity_poly.pdbx_strand_id
1 'polypeptide(L)'
;MEKKPEAKRITIRYTDTSVLFSSQFLVNSTPEDITVGFSSGYMKDPGTDEMSLPIHSRIAMTHAGAKRLHELLGKILAGSTDVPDSNGIKGVSDDQKH
;
A
#
# COMPACT_ATOMS: atom_id res chain seq x y z
N MET A 1 -16.77 23.60 27.54
CA MET A 1 -15.81 22.48 27.60
C MET A 1 -15.96 21.69 26.30
N GLU A 2 -14.97 21.77 25.41
CA GLU A 2 -14.98 21.10 24.12
C GLU A 2 -14.48 19.66 24.31
N LYS A 3 -15.29 18.66 23.97
CA LYS A 3 -14.90 17.24 24.08
C LYS A 3 -13.95 16.88 22.93
N LYS A 4 -12.67 16.64 23.25
CA LYS A 4 -11.70 16.08 22.30
C LYS A 4 -12.20 14.70 21.83
N PRO A 5 -12.33 14.44 20.52
CA PRO A 5 -12.81 13.17 20.02
C PRO A 5 -11.85 12.04 20.42
N GLU A 6 -12.42 10.99 21.00
CA GLU A 6 -11.68 9.82 21.47
C GLU A 6 -11.11 9.04 20.28
N ALA A 7 -9.81 8.76 20.29
CA ALA A 7 -9.14 8.06 19.20
C ALA A 7 -9.67 6.62 19.12
N LYS A 8 -10.39 6.30 18.04
CA LYS A 8 -10.85 4.94 17.76
C LYS A 8 -9.64 4.03 17.53
N ARG A 9 -9.50 2.99 18.34
CA ARG A 9 -8.47 1.95 18.15
C ARG A 9 -8.80 1.12 16.92
N ILE A 10 -7.89 1.07 15.95
CA ILE A 10 -8.01 0.25 14.74
C ILE A 10 -7.16 -1.01 14.95
N THR A 11 -7.77 -2.19 14.80
CA THR A 11 -7.03 -3.46 14.78
C THR A 11 -6.77 -3.86 13.33
N ILE A 12 -5.50 -4.09 12.99
CA ILE A 12 -5.12 -4.60 11.68
C ILE A 12 -5.35 -6.12 11.67
N ARG A 13 -6.11 -6.61 10.69
CA ARG A 13 -6.26 -8.05 10.43
C ARG A 13 -5.82 -8.33 9.01
N TYR A 14 -4.80 -9.17 8.87
CA TYR A 14 -4.31 -9.63 7.58
C TYR A 14 -5.18 -10.80 7.09
N THR A 15 -5.64 -10.72 5.84
CA THR A 15 -6.31 -11.83 5.16
C THR A 15 -5.31 -12.82 4.57
N ASP A 16 -4.13 -12.33 4.21
CA ASP A 16 -2.96 -13.09 3.74
C ASP A 16 -1.69 -12.39 4.26
N THR A 17 -0.68 -13.17 4.60
CA THR A 17 0.64 -12.71 5.04
C THR A 17 1.73 -12.89 3.99
N SER A 18 1.38 -13.43 2.81
CA SER A 18 2.28 -13.50 1.68
C SER A 18 2.68 -12.09 1.23
N VAL A 19 3.97 -11.92 0.92
CA VAL A 19 4.52 -10.65 0.41
C VAL A 19 5.02 -10.90 -1.00
N LEU A 20 4.50 -10.14 -1.95
CA LEU A 20 4.97 -10.15 -3.33
C LEU A 20 5.86 -8.94 -3.57
N PHE A 21 7.00 -9.18 -4.21
CA PHE A 21 7.91 -8.12 -4.61
C PHE A 21 7.48 -7.50 -5.95
N SER A 22 7.46 -6.17 -6.01
CA SER A 22 7.13 -5.40 -7.21
C SER A 22 8.22 -4.38 -7.49
N SER A 23 8.78 -4.41 -8.70
CA SER A 23 9.77 -3.44 -9.19
C SER A 23 9.19 -2.51 -10.25
N GLN A 24 8.07 -2.88 -10.87
CA GLN A 24 7.39 -2.12 -11.91
C GLN A 24 5.91 -2.01 -11.62
N PHE A 25 5.32 -0.92 -12.11
CA PHE A 25 3.91 -0.60 -11.89
C PHE A 25 3.28 -0.09 -13.17
N LEU A 26 2.04 -0.50 -13.42
CA LEU A 26 1.20 0.05 -14.49
C LEU A 26 0.01 0.76 -13.85
N VAL A 27 -0.24 2.01 -14.23
CA VAL A 27 -1.36 2.80 -13.69
C VAL A 27 -2.34 3.10 -14.80
N ASN A 28 -3.58 2.67 -14.62
CA ASN A 28 -4.71 3.02 -15.46
C ASN A 28 -5.68 3.88 -14.66
N SER A 29 -6.23 4.92 -15.28
CA SER A 29 -7.22 5.79 -14.67
C SER A 29 -8.45 5.86 -15.57
N THR A 30 -9.62 5.66 -15.01
CA THR A 30 -10.91 5.98 -15.62
C THR A 30 -11.53 7.17 -14.87
N PRO A 31 -12.70 7.69 -15.27
CA PRO A 31 -13.42 8.67 -14.46
C PRO A 31 -13.85 8.15 -13.08
N GLU A 32 -14.03 6.85 -12.92
CA GLU A 32 -14.54 6.20 -11.71
C GLU A 32 -13.42 5.80 -10.75
N ASP A 33 -12.35 5.20 -11.27
CA ASP A 33 -11.28 4.63 -10.46
C ASP A 33 -9.88 4.77 -11.05
N ILE A 34 -8.90 4.47 -10.20
CA ILE A 34 -7.50 4.29 -10.56
C ILE A 34 -7.15 2.84 -10.22
N THR A 35 -6.57 2.13 -11.18
CA THR A 35 -6.08 0.76 -11.01
C THR A 35 -4.56 0.73 -11.15
N VAL A 36 -3.89 0.17 -10.13
CA VAL A 36 -2.44 -0.06 -10.12
C VAL A 36 -2.16 -1.54 -10.26
N GLY A 37 -1.45 -1.92 -11.33
CA GLY A 37 -0.90 -3.25 -11.55
C GLY A 37 0.54 -3.35 -11.07
N PHE A 38 0.86 -4.41 -10.34
CA PHE A 38 2.17 -4.69 -9.74
C PHE A 38 2.85 -5.82 -10.49
N SER A 39 4.13 -5.62 -10.83
CA SER A 39 4.94 -6.60 -11.54
C SER A 39 6.34 -6.69 -10.94
N SER A 40 6.88 -7.90 -10.92
CA SER A 40 8.27 -8.15 -10.55
C SER A 40 9.26 -7.70 -11.63
N GLY A 41 8.80 -7.41 -12.85
CA GLY A 41 9.60 -6.89 -13.96
C GLY A 41 9.29 -7.57 -15.30
N TYR A 42 9.89 -7.06 -16.39
CA TYR A 42 9.75 -7.67 -17.70
C TYR A 42 10.37 -9.06 -17.76
N MET A 43 9.71 -9.98 -18.47
CA MET A 43 10.21 -11.32 -18.76
C MET A 43 10.12 -11.58 -20.26
N LYS A 44 11.17 -12.20 -20.81
CA LYS A 44 11.17 -12.66 -22.19
C LYS A 44 10.41 -13.98 -22.29
N ASP A 45 9.43 -14.06 -23.17
CA ASP A 45 8.70 -15.30 -23.45
C ASP A 45 9.60 -16.25 -24.27
N PRO A 46 9.92 -17.46 -23.75
CA PRO A 46 10.74 -18.42 -24.47
C PRO A 46 10.14 -18.93 -25.79
N GLY A 47 8.81 -18.84 -25.96
CA GLY A 47 8.10 -19.37 -27.12
C GLY A 47 7.93 -18.39 -28.28
N THR A 48 7.90 -17.08 -27.99
CA THR A 48 7.61 -16.04 -28.99
C THR A 48 8.74 -15.03 -29.19
N ASP A 49 9.78 -15.08 -28.35
CA ASP A 49 10.85 -14.08 -28.26
C ASP A 49 10.36 -12.68 -27.81
N GLU A 50 9.08 -12.54 -27.45
CA GLU A 50 8.47 -11.27 -27.05
C GLU A 50 8.78 -10.91 -25.59
N MET A 51 8.84 -9.60 -25.32
CA MET A 51 8.96 -9.09 -23.96
C MET A 51 7.55 -8.91 -23.36
N SER A 52 7.30 -9.57 -22.24
CA SER A 52 6.03 -9.49 -21.50
C SER A 52 6.23 -8.86 -20.13
N LEU A 53 5.21 -8.16 -19.63
CA LEU A 53 5.18 -7.63 -18.26
C LEU A 53 4.10 -8.36 -17.45
N PRO A 54 4.45 -9.42 -16.70
CA PRO A 54 3.47 -10.17 -15.92
C PRO A 54 2.95 -9.34 -14.74
N ILE A 55 1.64 -9.07 -14.71
CA ILE A 55 0.99 -8.40 -13.57
C ILE A 55 0.51 -9.47 -12.58
N HIS A 56 1.15 -9.59 -11.42
CA HIS A 56 0.77 -10.58 -10.40
C HIS A 56 -0.30 -10.06 -9.43
N SER A 57 -0.44 -8.75 -9.28
CA SER A 57 -1.44 -8.15 -8.39
C SER A 57 -1.99 -6.87 -8.98
N ARG A 58 -3.27 -6.58 -8.72
CA ARG A 58 -3.94 -5.35 -9.14
C ARG A 58 -4.75 -4.80 -7.98
N ILE A 59 -4.63 -3.49 -7.75
CA ILE A 59 -5.40 -2.78 -6.74
C ILE A 59 -6.16 -1.64 -7.44
N ALA A 60 -7.48 -1.71 -7.41
CA ALA A 60 -8.35 -0.62 -7.83
C ALA A 60 -8.71 0.24 -6.62
N MET A 61 -8.76 1.56 -6.82
CA MET A 61 -9.07 2.52 -5.78
C MET A 61 -9.81 3.72 -6.35
N THR A 62 -10.63 4.36 -5.52
CA THR A 62 -11.19 5.67 -5.89
C THR A 62 -10.06 6.69 -6.02
N HIS A 63 -10.31 7.77 -6.76
CA HIS A 63 -9.40 8.91 -6.88
C HIS A 63 -8.97 9.47 -5.51
N ALA A 64 -9.92 9.54 -4.57
CA ALA A 64 -9.63 9.98 -3.20
C ALA A 64 -8.71 9.00 -2.46
N GLY A 65 -8.87 7.69 -2.67
CA GLY A 65 -7.98 6.66 -2.14
C GLY A 65 -6.56 6.78 -2.69
N ALA A 66 -6.43 6.95 -4.02
CA ALA A 66 -5.15 7.12 -4.70
C ALA A 66 -4.39 8.36 -4.20
N LYS A 67 -5.09 9.48 -4.03
CA LYS A 67 -4.49 10.71 -3.49
C LYS A 67 -3.90 10.49 -2.09
N ARG A 68 -4.65 9.83 -1.20
CA ARG A 68 -4.17 9.51 0.16
C ARG A 68 -2.97 8.57 0.12
N LEU A 69 -2.97 7.57 -0.77
CA LEU A 69 -1.83 6.67 -0.95
C LEU A 69 -0.58 7.44 -1.40
N HIS A 70 -0.74 8.33 -2.38
CA HIS A 70 0.35 9.17 -2.87
C HIS A 70 0.94 10.06 -1.76
N GLU A 71 0.09 10.74 -0.98
CA GLU A 71 0.52 11.53 0.18
C GLU A 71 1.22 10.66 1.24
N LEU A 72 0.66 9.47 1.48
CA LEU A 72 1.23 8.31 2.17
C LEU A 72 2.72 8.12 1.88
N LEU A 73 2.95 7.67 0.65
CA LEU A 73 4.26 7.30 0.14
C LEU A 73 5.19 8.52 0.11
N GLY A 74 4.68 9.69 -0.29
CA GLY A 74 5.46 10.93 -0.34
C GLY A 74 6.08 11.29 1.02
N LYS A 75 5.32 11.17 2.12
CA LYS A 75 5.84 11.43 3.47
C LYS A 75 6.96 10.45 3.86
N ILE A 76 6.73 9.16 3.61
CA ILE A 76 7.70 8.10 3.91
C ILE A 76 8.99 8.30 3.11
N LEU A 77 8.89 8.57 1.81
CA LEU A 77 10.04 8.79 0.93
C LEU A 77 10.80 10.08 1.26
N ALA A 78 10.12 11.12 1.75
CA ALA A 78 10.76 12.34 2.23
C ALA A 78 11.51 12.16 3.57
N GLY A 79 11.55 10.94 4.14
CA GLY A 79 12.16 10.68 5.44
C GLY A 79 11.39 11.30 6.61
N SER A 80 10.19 11.81 6.37
CA SER A 80 9.29 12.31 7.40
C SER A 80 8.55 11.11 7.97
N THR A 81 9.11 10.49 9.01
CA THR A 81 8.49 9.38 9.76
C THR A 81 7.30 9.82 10.61
N ASP A 82 6.83 11.06 10.47
CA ASP A 82 5.46 11.46 10.80
C ASP A 82 4.51 10.81 9.78
N VAL A 83 4.45 9.48 9.77
CA VAL A 83 3.23 8.78 9.40
C VAL A 83 2.20 9.35 10.36
N PRO A 84 1.20 10.14 9.89
CA PRO A 84 0.16 10.59 10.77
C PRO A 84 -0.42 9.32 11.36
N ASP A 85 -0.26 9.16 12.67
CA ASP A 85 -0.97 8.15 13.43
C ASP A 85 -2.40 8.25 12.92
N SER A 86 -2.84 7.26 12.16
CA SER A 86 -4.25 7.08 11.88
C SER A 86 -4.85 6.62 13.20
N ASN A 87 -4.93 7.54 14.15
CA ASN A 87 -5.32 7.37 15.55
C ASN A 87 -4.85 6.05 16.20
N GLY A 88 -3.67 6.07 16.81
CA GLY A 88 -3.36 5.24 17.98
C GLY A 88 -2.99 3.79 17.72
N ILE A 89 -2.00 3.53 16.86
CA ILE A 89 -1.40 2.20 16.75
C ILE A 89 -0.13 2.17 17.61
N LYS A 90 -0.29 1.96 18.92
CA LYS A 90 0.83 1.50 19.76
C LYS A 90 1.09 0.04 19.40
N GLY A 91 2.19 -0.22 18.70
CA GLY A 91 2.77 -1.55 18.63
C GLY A 91 2.96 -2.09 20.05
N VAL A 92 2.43 -3.29 20.30
CA VAL A 92 2.69 -4.01 21.54
C VAL A 92 4.15 -4.44 21.50
N SER A 93 4.99 -3.78 22.30
CA SER A 93 6.27 -4.36 22.70
C SER A 93 5.97 -5.49 23.68
N ASP A 94 6.05 -6.73 23.21
CA ASP A 94 6.13 -7.88 24.11
C ASP A 94 7.54 -7.96 24.69
N ASP A 95 7.79 -7.14 25.72
CA ASP A 95 8.72 -7.51 26.78
C ASP A 95 8.05 -8.60 27.62
N GLN A 96 8.35 -9.87 27.34
CA GLN A 96 8.21 -10.92 28.33
C GLN A 96 9.58 -11.34 28.85
N LYS A 97 9.96 -10.70 29.97
CA LYS A 97 10.76 -11.34 31.02
C LYS A 97 10.10 -12.66 31.39
N HIS A 98 10.85 -13.76 31.38
CA HIS A 98 11.01 -14.68 32.53
C HIS A 98 12.37 -15.36 32.42
#